data_AF-T0J7G4-F1
#
_entry.id   AF-T0J7G4-F1
#
_cell.length_a   1.000
_cell.length_b   1.000
_cell.length_c   1.000
_cell.angle_alpha   90.00
_cell.angle_beta   90.00
_cell.angle_gamma   90.00
#
_symmetry.space_group_name_H-M   'P 1'
#
loop_
_entity.id
_entity.type
_entity.pdbx_description
1 polymer ?
#
loop_
_entity_poly.entity_id
_entity_poly.type
_entity_poly.pdbx_seq_one_letter_code
_entity_poly.pdbx_strand_id
1 'polypeptide(L)'
;MVKFFSSAQLSKRRKYQIKTTIHEGAFAVSGENTLQQKDVNTIKNIIEIEIKALNSWVLDNGGIIGHVKGFLSANNHSVMISSTGDEVYCHTNESAGSVNEDVQVSLVLIVFNVSQLGLEEQLIAIFDRFEDY
;
A
#
# COMPACT_ATOMS: atom_id res chain seq x y z
N MET A 1 16.28 -20.37 -9.46
CA MET A 1 16.47 -20.61 -8.01
C MET A 1 15.14 -20.26 -7.34
N VAL A 2 14.35 -21.25 -6.95
CA VAL A 2 13.06 -21.01 -6.26
C VAL A 2 13.42 -20.64 -4.81
N LYS A 3 13.23 -19.38 -4.43
CA LYS A 3 13.41 -18.94 -3.04
C LYS A 3 12.22 -19.47 -2.23
N PHE A 4 12.51 -20.20 -1.16
CA PHE A 4 11.52 -20.61 -0.18
C PHE A 4 11.05 -19.34 0.55
N PHE A 5 9.90 -18.80 0.15
CA PHE A 5 9.20 -17.80 0.95
C PHE A 5 8.66 -18.52 2.19
N SER A 6 8.84 -17.95 3.38
CA SER A 6 8.33 -18.55 4.62
C SER A 6 6.80 -18.75 4.51
N SER A 7 6.27 -19.77 5.19
CA SER A 7 4.82 -20.06 5.16
C SER A 7 3.97 -18.87 5.62
N ALA A 8 4.48 -18.09 6.58
CA ALA A 8 3.84 -16.88 7.08
C ALA A 8 3.76 -15.76 6.03
N GLN A 9 4.80 -15.58 5.22
CA GLN A 9 4.76 -14.57 4.16
C GLN A 9 3.81 -14.98 3.03
N LEU A 10 3.77 -16.27 2.69
CA LEU A 10 2.83 -16.79 1.70
C LEU A 10 1.37 -16.64 2.15
N SER A 11 1.08 -16.86 3.44
CA SER A 11 -0.27 -16.66 3.97
C SER A 11 -0.68 -15.19 3.96
N LYS A 12 0.22 -14.27 4.34
CA LYS A 12 -0.04 -12.83 4.27
C LYS A 12 -0.22 -12.33 2.84
N ARG A 13 0.61 -12.79 1.90
CA ARG A 13 0.43 -12.50 0.46
C ARG A 13 -0.93 -12.96 -0.04
N ARG A 14 -1.42 -14.11 0.42
CA ARG A 14 -2.77 -14.58 0.07
C ARG A 14 -3.86 -13.72 0.71
N LYS A 15 -3.71 -13.37 1.99
CA LYS A 15 -4.64 -12.51 2.73
C LYS A 15 -4.83 -11.16 2.03
N TYR A 16 -3.75 -10.50 1.66
CA TYR A 16 -3.74 -9.18 1.02
C TYR A 16 -3.66 -9.22 -0.51
N GLN A 17 -3.95 -10.39 -1.10
CA GLN A 17 -4.00 -10.60 -2.56
C GLN A 17 -2.78 -10.02 -3.32
N ILE A 18 -1.59 -10.15 -2.74
CA ILE A 18 -0.38 -9.48 -3.23
C ILE A 18 0.10 -10.11 -4.54
N LYS A 19 0.28 -9.26 -5.55
CA LYS A 19 0.83 -9.60 -6.86
C LYS A 19 2.09 -8.77 -7.11
N THR A 20 3.07 -9.38 -7.77
CA THR A 20 4.33 -8.72 -8.11
C THR A 20 4.59 -8.88 -9.59
N THR A 21 4.84 -7.77 -10.26
CA THR A 21 5.23 -7.72 -11.66
C THR A 21 6.59 -7.04 -11.77
N ILE A 22 7.41 -7.48 -12.73
CA ILE A 22 8.69 -6.85 -13.04
C ILE A 22 8.57 -6.24 -14.44
N HIS A 23 8.84 -4.94 -14.56
CA HIS A 23 8.80 -4.23 -15.83
C HIS A 23 10.02 -3.31 -15.93
N GLU A 24 10.88 -3.54 -16.92
CA GLU A 24 12.06 -2.69 -17.19
C GLU A 24 12.95 -2.42 -15.95
N GLY A 25 13.11 -3.43 -15.09
CA GLY A 25 13.91 -3.31 -13.85
C GLY A 25 13.17 -2.68 -12.67
N ALA A 26 11.93 -2.22 -12.85
CA ALA A 26 11.03 -1.85 -11.76
C ALA A 26 10.37 -3.09 -11.16
N PHE A 27 10.22 -3.10 -9.84
CA PHE A 27 9.25 -3.94 -9.15
C PHE A 27 7.95 -3.17 -8.97
N ALA A 28 6.86 -3.72 -9.49
CA ALA A 28 5.50 -3.27 -9.26
C ALA A 28 4.81 -4.30 -8.34
N VAL A 29 4.69 -3.98 -7.06
CA VAL A 29 4.00 -4.82 -6.07
C VAL A 29 2.65 -4.18 -5.79
N SER A 30 1.57 -4.92 -6.01
CA SER A 30 0.21 -4.49 -5.72
C SER A 30 -0.43 -5.39 -4.68
N GLY A 31 -1.36 -4.85 -3.90
CA GLY A 31 -2.16 -5.64 -2.97
C GLY A 31 -3.50 -4.98 -2.72
N GLU A 32 -4.44 -5.80 -2.26
CA GLU A 32 -5.82 -5.41 -2.02
C GLU A 32 -6.29 -6.01 -0.69
N ASN A 33 -7.03 -5.22 0.07
CA ASN A 33 -7.66 -5.67 1.31
C ASN A 33 -9.05 -5.02 1.49
N THR A 34 -9.93 -5.70 2.20
CA THR A 34 -11.21 -5.13 2.63
C THR A 34 -11.23 -5.07 4.15
N LEU A 35 -11.32 -3.86 4.68
CA LEU A 35 -11.34 -3.58 6.11
C LEU A 35 -12.78 -3.39 6.54
N GLN A 36 -13.21 -4.08 7.61
CA GLN A 36 -14.58 -3.99 8.09
C GLN A 36 -14.73 -2.88 9.12
N GLN A 37 -15.79 -2.08 9.00
CA GLN A 37 -16.21 -1.09 9.99
C GLN A 37 -15.10 -0.08 10.36
N LYS A 38 -14.39 0.45 9.36
CA LYS A 38 -13.33 1.45 9.54
C LYS A 38 -13.76 2.82 9.05
N ASP A 39 -13.21 3.84 9.68
CA ASP A 39 -13.34 5.22 9.22
C ASP A 39 -12.35 5.48 8.05
N VAL A 40 -12.86 5.91 6.90
CA VAL A 40 -12.07 6.14 5.68
C VAL A 40 -10.96 7.18 5.89
N ASN A 41 -11.22 8.23 6.69
CA ASN A 41 -10.23 9.27 6.94
C ASN A 41 -9.09 8.76 7.81
N THR A 42 -9.36 7.87 8.76
CA THR A 42 -8.35 7.17 9.55
C THR A 42 -7.45 6.34 8.65
N ILE A 43 -8.02 5.52 7.76
CA ILE A 43 -7.26 4.70 6.83
C ILE A 43 -6.43 5.56 5.87
N LYS A 44 -7.01 6.64 5.33
CA LYS A 44 -6.30 7.62 4.50
C LYS A 44 -5.09 8.19 5.22
N ASN A 45 -5.24 8.65 6.46
CA ASN A 45 -4.16 9.24 7.24
C ASN A 45 -3.04 8.22 7.51
N ILE A 46 -3.39 6.97 7.81
CA ILE A 46 -2.40 5.90 7.98
C ILE A 46 -1.64 5.70 6.67
N ILE A 47 -2.34 5.58 5.52
CA ILE A 47 -1.68 5.42 4.22
C ILE A 47 -0.73 6.60 3.93
N GLU A 48 -1.12 7.84 4.21
CA GLU A 48 -0.24 8.99 4.01
C GLU A 48 1.05 8.90 4.83
N ILE A 49 0.96 8.47 6.09
CA ILE A 49 2.12 8.28 6.97
C ILE A 49 3.01 7.14 6.46
N GLU A 50 2.39 6.01 6.15
CA GLU A 50 3.11 4.80 5.75
C GLU A 50 3.74 4.92 4.35
N ILE A 51 3.13 5.68 3.42
CA ILE A 51 3.77 5.99 2.12
C ILE A 51 5.00 6.87 2.33
N LYS A 52 4.95 7.85 3.23
CA LYS A 52 6.14 8.66 3.55
C LYS A 52 7.25 7.79 4.15
N ALA A 53 6.91 6.89 5.06
CA ALA A 53 7.86 5.94 5.65
C ALA A 53 8.45 5.00 4.59
N LEU A 54 7.63 4.48 3.67
CA LEU A 54 8.06 3.68 2.52
C LEU A 54 9.04 4.46 1.65
N ASN A 55 8.74 5.73 1.32
CA ASN A 55 9.63 6.54 0.49
C ASN A 55 11.01 6.70 1.16
N SER A 56 11.06 6.96 2.47
CA SER A 56 12.32 6.97 3.22
C SER A 56 13.02 5.62 3.17
N TRP A 57 12.31 4.52 3.42
CA TRP A 57 12.90 3.17 3.37
C TRP A 57 13.48 2.84 1.99
N VAL A 58 12.80 3.21 0.90
CA VAL A 58 13.31 2.99 -0.47
C VAL A 58 14.63 3.74 -0.66
N LEU A 59 14.69 5.02 -0.26
CA LEU A 59 15.91 5.84 -0.39
C LEU A 59 17.07 5.31 0.47
N ASP A 60 16.79 4.94 1.72
CA ASP A 60 17.79 4.39 2.65
C ASP A 60 18.41 3.09 2.15
N ASN A 61 17.68 2.34 1.30
CA ASN A 61 18.16 1.11 0.66
C ASN A 61 18.76 1.36 -0.73
N GLY A 62 19.01 2.61 -1.13
CA GLY A 62 19.56 2.98 -2.44
C GLY A 62 18.59 2.80 -3.60
N GLY A 63 17.30 2.67 -3.30
CA GLY A 63 16.22 2.52 -4.26
C GLY A 63 15.76 3.85 -4.86
N ILE A 64 14.90 3.74 -5.86
CA ILE A 64 14.24 4.90 -6.50
C ILE A 64 12.74 4.66 -6.52
N ILE A 65 11.97 5.64 -6.03
CA ILE A 65 10.52 5.62 -6.11
C ILE A 65 10.12 5.94 -7.55
N GLY A 66 9.39 5.04 -8.20
CA GLY A 66 8.76 5.32 -9.50
C GLY A 66 7.40 5.98 -9.30
N HIS A 67 6.47 5.24 -8.71
CA HIS A 67 5.13 5.72 -8.40
C HIS A 67 4.49 4.85 -7.33
N VAL A 68 3.92 5.46 -6.29
CA VAL A 68 2.99 4.81 -5.39
C VAL A 68 1.58 5.28 -5.71
N LYS A 69 0.66 4.34 -5.93
CA LYS A 69 -0.76 4.61 -6.16
C LYS A 69 -1.58 3.90 -5.11
N GLY A 70 -2.59 4.58 -4.59
CA GLY A 70 -3.56 4.02 -3.68
C GLY A 70 -4.98 4.40 -4.07
N PHE A 71 -5.91 3.53 -3.75
CA PHE A 71 -7.33 3.78 -3.89
C PHE A 71 -8.06 3.25 -2.68
N LEU A 72 -8.87 4.12 -2.08
CA LEU A 72 -9.84 3.77 -1.05
C LEU A 72 -11.23 3.89 -1.64
N SER A 73 -12.08 2.91 -1.37
CA SER A 73 -13.50 2.93 -1.73
C SER A 73 -14.33 2.43 -0.55
N ALA A 74 -15.32 3.21 -0.14
CA ALA A 74 -16.30 2.82 0.87
C ALA A 74 -17.63 3.47 0.51
N ASN A 75 -18.69 2.70 0.26
CA ASN A 75 -20.00 3.20 -0.18
C ASN A 75 -19.92 4.35 -1.20
N ASN A 76 -20.09 5.60 -0.77
CA ASN A 76 -20.04 6.80 -1.61
C ASN A 76 -18.70 7.57 -1.53
N HIS A 77 -17.78 7.15 -0.67
CA HIS A 77 -16.48 7.76 -0.47
C HIS A 77 -15.42 7.08 -1.33
N SER A 78 -14.67 7.88 -2.09
CA SER A 78 -13.43 7.43 -2.70
C SER A 78 -12.29 8.39 -2.48
N VAL A 79 -11.12 7.82 -2.22
CA VAL A 79 -9.85 8.55 -2.08
C VAL A 79 -8.85 7.97 -3.07
N MET A 80 -8.34 8.83 -3.96
CA MET A 80 -7.20 8.49 -4.81
C MET A 80 -5.94 9.03 -4.16
N ILE A 81 -4.93 8.17 -4.03
CA ILE A 81 -3.65 8.47 -3.38
C ILE A 81 -2.54 8.30 -4.42
N SER A 82 -1.61 9.25 -4.48
CA SER A 82 -0.51 9.23 -5.43
C SER A 82 0.74 9.84 -4.81
N SER A 83 1.89 9.19 -4.99
CA SER A 83 3.20 9.73 -4.59
C SER A 83 4.30 9.34 -5.56
N THR A 84 5.22 10.26 -5.83
CA THR A 84 6.44 10.03 -6.62
C THR A 84 7.72 10.20 -5.79
N GLY A 85 7.62 10.06 -4.45
CA GLY A 85 8.75 10.15 -3.52
C GLY A 85 8.65 11.36 -2.58
N ASP A 86 8.52 12.57 -3.11
CA ASP A 86 8.62 13.80 -2.31
C ASP A 86 7.32 14.14 -1.56
N GLU A 87 6.19 14.05 -2.27
CA GLU A 87 4.88 14.41 -1.75
C GLU A 87 3.89 13.26 -1.89
N VAL A 88 2.92 13.20 -0.98
CA VAL A 88 1.77 12.29 -1.03
C VAL A 88 0.53 13.13 -1.26
N TYR A 89 -0.12 12.92 -2.40
CA TYR A 89 -1.36 13.60 -2.77
C TYR A 89 -2.54 12.68 -2.53
N CYS A 90 -3.56 13.21 -1.86
CA CYS A 90 -4.81 12.51 -1.62
C CYS A 90 -5.98 13.34 -2.16
N HIS A 91 -6.60 12.87 -3.24
CA HIS A 91 -7.79 13.47 -3.82
C HIS A 91 -9.03 12.72 -3.31
N THR A 92 -9.91 13.44 -2.65
CA THR A 92 -11.16 12.90 -2.10
C THR A 92 -12.31 13.38 -2.97
N ASN A 93 -13.12 12.46 -3.51
CA ASN A 93 -14.19 12.83 -4.44
C ASN A 93 -15.51 13.19 -3.74
N GLU A 94 -15.67 12.87 -2.45
CA GLU A 94 -16.88 13.21 -1.67
C GLU A 94 -16.54 13.55 -0.20
N SER A 95 -17.28 14.50 0.39
CA SER A 95 -17.07 14.97 1.76
C SER A 95 -17.43 13.87 2.76
N ALA A 96 -16.43 13.13 3.23
CA ALA A 96 -16.63 12.11 4.25
C ALA A 96 -17.05 12.72 5.58
N GLY A 97 -18.28 12.43 6.00
CA GLY A 97 -18.58 12.35 7.43
C GLY A 97 -17.80 11.20 8.05
N SER A 98 -17.44 11.30 9.33
CA SER A 98 -16.79 10.18 10.02
C SER A 98 -17.82 9.09 10.32
N VAL A 99 -17.84 8.07 9.48
CA VAL A 99 -18.71 6.89 9.63
C VAL A 99 -17.86 5.65 9.39
N ASN A 100 -18.06 4.65 10.25
CA ASN A 100 -17.41 3.35 10.09
C ASN A 100 -18.11 2.58 8.97
N GLU A 101 -17.35 2.23 7.93
CA GLU A 101 -17.84 1.53 6.74
C GLU A 101 -16.88 0.40 6.38
N ASP A 102 -17.31 -0.48 5.48
CA ASP A 102 -16.40 -1.47 4.89
C ASP A 102 -15.55 -0.77 3.82
N VAL A 103 -14.25 -0.66 4.06
CA VAL A 103 -13.30 0.08 3.23
C VAL A 103 -12.49 -0.89 2.38
N GLN A 104 -12.65 -0.82 1.07
CA GLN A 104 -11.74 -1.47 0.13
C GLN A 104 -10.48 -0.61 -0.04
N VAL A 105 -9.32 -1.23 0.14
CA VAL A 105 -8.01 -0.61 -0.03
C VAL A 105 -7.27 -1.33 -1.14
N SER A 106 -6.79 -0.59 -2.14
CA SER A 106 -5.89 -1.08 -3.18
C SER A 106 -4.64 -0.22 -3.20
N LEU A 107 -3.46 -0.84 -3.14
CA LEU A 107 -2.17 -0.15 -3.21
C LEU A 107 -1.30 -0.77 -4.30
N VAL A 108 -0.53 0.07 -5.00
CA VAL A 108 0.49 -0.32 -5.97
C VAL A 108 1.76 0.46 -5.67
N LEU A 109 2.85 -0.25 -5.43
CA LEU A 109 4.18 0.29 -5.17
C LEU A 109 5.06 -0.03 -6.38
N ILE A 110 5.49 1.00 -7.12
CA ILE A 110 6.40 0.87 -8.26
C ILE A 110 7.73 1.51 -7.87
N VAL A 111 8.76 0.68 -7.72
CA VAL A 111 10.08 1.12 -7.24
C VAL A 111 11.19 0.37 -7.98
N PHE A 112 12.36 1.00 -8.03
CA PHE A 112 13.56 0.45 -8.66
C PHE A 112 14.64 0.20 -7.61
N ASN A 113 15.56 -0.70 -7.95
CA ASN A 113 16.81 -0.92 -7.20
C ASN A 113 16.63 -1.28 -5.71
N VAL A 114 15.52 -1.92 -5.36
CA VAL A 114 15.30 -2.55 -4.03
C VAL A 114 15.02 -4.03 -4.20
N SER A 115 15.07 -4.81 -3.11
CA SER A 115 14.69 -6.22 -3.19
C SER A 115 13.17 -6.38 -3.31
N GLN A 116 12.72 -7.28 -4.19
CA GLN A 116 11.31 -7.67 -4.29
C GLN A 116 10.73 -8.06 -2.92
N LEU A 117 11.48 -8.88 -2.17
CA LEU A 117 11.03 -9.40 -0.89
C LEU A 117 10.79 -8.27 0.11
N GLY A 118 11.75 -7.34 0.22
CA GLY A 118 11.62 -6.19 1.11
C GLY A 118 10.43 -5.31 0.72
N LEU A 119 10.17 -5.12 -0.57
CA LEU A 119 9.02 -4.34 -1.02
C LEU A 119 7.67 -5.03 -0.72
N GLU A 120 7.59 -6.35 -0.90
CA GLU A 120 6.42 -7.14 -0.48
C GLU A 120 6.22 -7.05 1.04
N GLU A 121 7.30 -7.08 1.83
CA GLU A 121 7.27 -6.92 3.29
C GLU A 121 6.80 -5.52 3.71
N GLN A 122 7.24 -4.47 3.01
CA GLN A 122 6.74 -3.12 3.26
C GLN A 122 5.23 -3.06 2.99
N LEU A 123 4.75 -3.55 1.84
CA LEU A 123 3.32 -3.53 1.54
C LEU A 123 2.50 -4.31 2.58
N ILE A 124 3.00 -5.47 3.01
CA ILE A 124 2.39 -6.25 4.08
C ILE A 124 2.33 -5.45 5.38
N ALA A 125 3.43 -4.79 5.77
CA ALA A 125 3.47 -3.98 6.97
C ALA A 125 2.42 -2.87 6.92
N ILE A 126 2.27 -2.18 5.79
CA ILE A 126 1.21 -1.17 5.61
C ILE A 126 -0.17 -1.77 5.85
N PHE A 127 -0.47 -2.94 5.27
CA PHE A 127 -1.76 -3.59 5.48
C PHE A 127 -1.98 -4.05 6.92
N ASP A 128 -0.95 -4.56 7.59
CA ASP A 128 -1.03 -4.96 9.00
C ASP A 128 -1.39 -3.74 9.89
N ARG A 129 -0.90 -2.53 9.56
CA ARG A 129 -1.20 -1.30 10.32
C ARG A 129 -2.68 -0.93 10.32
N PHE A 130 -3.44 -1.35 9.31
CA PHE A 130 -4.89 -1.10 9.26
C PHE A 130 -5.68 -1.98 10.23
N GLU A 131 -5.09 -3.04 10.77
CA GLU A 131 -5.76 -3.92 11.73
C GLU A 131 -5.73 -3.35 13.15
N ASP A 132 -4.79 -2.44 13.43
CA ASP A 132 -4.61 -1.78 14.73
C ASP A 132 -5.65 -0.68 15.01
N TYR A 133 -6.41 -0.22 14.01
CA TYR A 133 -7.35 0.90 14.07
C TYR A 133 -8.65 0.52 13.41
#